data_AF-Q57W06-F1
#
_entry.id   AF-Q57W06-F1
#
_cell.length_a   1.000
_cell.length_b   1.000
_cell.length_c   1.000
_cell.angle_alpha   90.00
_cell.angle_beta   90.00
_cell.angle_gamma   90.00
#
_symmetry.space_group_name_H-M   'P 1'
#
loop_
_entity.id
_entity.type
_entity.pdbx_description
1 polymer ?
#
loop_
_entity_poly.entity_id
_entity_poly.type
_entity_poly.pdbx_seq_one_letter_code
_entity_poly.pdbx_strand_id
1 'polypeptide(L)'
;MGRIRVTPKGKAKKNIPITRSGRKKYLKRRFAHLHQIDKAGSNNYFTKKYFKRFSTASSNFKSLGLAKDPSITPKKIVDEPSQPTRRLEEENELEELRQQRKGTLQVRRISEEEAVTMANLIRKHQTDFKAMSLDRKLNPYQLNPRQLQRQVVNYLRWEKAAFPEAFAEAEANGWLSIEEYANPKNRHRKE
;
A
#
# COMPACT_ATOMS: atom_id res chain seq x y z
N MET A 1 -31.03 -1.67 26.13
CA MET A 1 -30.17 -0.61 26.71
C MET A 1 -28.93 -1.26 27.34
N GLY A 2 -27.71 -0.89 26.96
CA GLY A 2 -26.49 -1.50 27.50
C GLY A 2 -26.24 -1.09 28.95
N ARG A 3 -25.95 -2.04 29.85
CA ARG A 3 -25.63 -1.76 31.26
C ARG A 3 -24.37 -0.88 31.36
N ILE A 4 -24.48 0.30 31.96
CA ILE A 4 -23.35 1.17 32.29
C ILE A 4 -22.55 0.50 33.42
N ARG A 5 -21.26 0.20 33.20
CA ARG A 5 -20.38 -0.30 34.28
C ARG A 5 -19.90 0.88 35.13
N VAL A 6 -20.38 0.94 36.37
CA VAL A 6 -19.97 1.93 37.37
C VAL A 6 -18.72 1.42 38.09
N THR A 7 -17.74 2.29 38.30
CA THR A 7 -16.57 1.97 39.15
C THR A 7 -16.94 1.98 40.63
N PRO A 8 -16.18 1.33 41.53
CA PRO A 8 -16.43 1.42 42.98
C PRO A 8 -16.41 2.86 43.52
N LYS A 9 -15.85 3.83 42.79
CA LYS A 9 -15.88 5.26 43.12
C LYS A 9 -17.09 6.02 42.52
N GLY A 10 -18.14 5.33 42.08
CA GLY A 10 -19.36 5.93 41.54
C GLY A 10 -19.23 6.57 40.14
N LYS A 11 -18.02 6.62 39.55
CA LYS A 11 -17.84 7.20 38.20
C LYS A 11 -18.31 6.21 37.13
N ALA A 12 -19.24 6.64 36.28
CA ALA A 12 -19.62 5.92 35.07
C ALA A 12 -18.40 5.80 34.15
N LYS A 13 -17.93 4.58 33.87
CA LYS A 13 -16.99 4.40 32.76
C LYS A 13 -17.78 4.72 31.50
N LYS A 14 -17.42 5.80 30.80
CA LYS A 14 -17.82 5.95 29.39
C LYS A 14 -17.42 4.65 28.73
N ASN A 15 -18.39 3.92 28.19
CA ASN A 15 -18.17 2.67 27.46
C ASN A 15 -17.55 3.07 26.12
N ILE A 16 -16.32 3.61 26.15
CA ILE A 16 -15.59 4.00 24.96
C ILE A 16 -15.31 2.67 24.27
N PRO A 17 -15.86 2.42 23.06
CA PRO A 17 -15.55 1.20 22.35
C PRO A 17 -14.03 1.13 22.23
N ILE A 18 -13.44 0.01 22.64
CA ILE A 18 -12.00 -0.20 22.48
C ILE A 18 -11.76 -0.37 20.99
N THR A 19 -11.59 0.75 20.28
CA THR A 19 -11.22 0.73 18.87
C THR A 19 -9.87 0.02 18.74
N ARG A 20 -9.62 -0.65 17.60
CA ARG A 20 -8.33 -1.32 17.34
C ARG A 20 -7.15 -0.36 17.54
N SER A 21 -7.32 0.91 17.14
CA SER A 21 -6.35 1.99 17.36
C SER A 21 -6.21 2.37 18.83
N GLY A 22 -7.32 2.48 19.57
CA GLY A 22 -7.35 2.72 21.01
C GLY A 22 -6.62 1.62 21.79
N ARG A 23 -6.89 0.34 21.49
CA ARG A 23 -6.18 -0.81 22.08
C ARG A 23 -4.68 -0.74 21.83
N LYS A 24 -4.28 -0.48 20.57
CA LYS A 24 -2.87 -0.37 20.19
C LYS A 24 -2.16 0.76 20.95
N LYS A 25 -2.80 1.93 21.06
CA LYS A 25 -2.27 3.10 21.79
C LYS A 25 -2.19 2.84 23.30
N TYR A 26 -3.20 2.18 23.87
CA TYR A 26 -3.23 1.78 25.28
C TYR A 26 -2.12 0.78 25.61
N LEU A 27 -1.96 -0.29 24.83
CA LEU A 27 -0.91 -1.28 25.03
C LEU A 27 0.48 -0.64 24.91
N LYS A 28 0.69 0.24 23.92
CA LYS A 28 1.94 0.99 23.75
C LYS A 28 2.28 1.84 24.98
N ARG A 29 1.28 2.51 25.59
CA ARG A 29 1.48 3.30 26.82
C ARG A 29 1.70 2.42 28.05
N ARG A 30 0.87 1.39 28.24
CA ARG A 30 0.94 0.48 29.39
C ARG A 30 2.27 -0.26 29.47
N PHE A 31 2.81 -0.69 28.33
CA PHE A 31 4.06 -1.46 28.25
C PHE A 31 5.27 -0.62 27.82
N ALA A 32 5.18 0.72 27.82
CA ALA A 32 6.29 1.60 27.46
C ALA A 32 7.52 1.38 28.37
N HIS A 33 7.31 1.13 29.66
CA HIS A 33 8.38 0.86 30.63
C HIS A 33 9.12 -0.46 30.31
N LEU A 34 8.41 -1.53 29.94
CA LEU A 34 9.04 -2.80 29.50
C LEU A 34 9.89 -2.58 28.24
N HIS A 35 9.40 -1.78 27.29
CA HIS A 35 10.17 -1.43 26.10
C HIS A 35 11.40 -0.57 26.42
N GLN A 36 11.36 0.26 27.46
CA GLN A 36 12.51 1.05 27.90
C GLN A 36 13.60 0.16 28.53
N ILE A 37 13.20 -0.85 29.31
CA ILE A 37 14.11 -1.86 29.86
C ILE A 37 14.74 -2.68 28.72
N ASP A 38 13.94 -3.14 27.75
CA ASP A 38 14.44 -3.87 26.57
C ASP A 38 15.42 -3.00 25.75
N LYS A 39 15.16 -1.69 25.60
CA LYS A 39 16.08 -0.74 24.94
C LYS A 39 17.35 -0.46 25.74
N ALA A 40 17.27 -0.39 27.07
CA ALA A 40 18.45 -0.21 27.92
C ALA A 40 19.36 -1.46 27.83
N GLY A 41 18.77 -2.65 27.84
CA GLY A 41 19.48 -3.92 27.67
C GLY A 41 20.16 -4.08 26.30
N SER A 42 19.61 -3.49 25.23
CA SER A 42 20.24 -3.52 23.89
C SER A 42 21.46 -2.60 23.76
N ASN A 43 21.61 -1.62 24.66
CA ASN A 43 22.77 -0.73 24.70
C ASN A 43 23.90 -1.22 25.62
N ASN A 44 23.70 -2.30 26.39
CA ASN A 44 24.75 -2.86 27.25
C ASN A 44 25.91 -3.40 26.38
N TYR A 45 27.14 -3.00 26.70
CA TYR A 45 28.35 -3.37 25.95
C TYR A 45 28.51 -4.89 25.80
N PHE A 46 28.21 -5.65 26.87
CA PHE A 46 28.36 -7.11 26.88
C PHE A 46 27.32 -7.84 26.02
N THR A 47 26.08 -7.32 25.93
CA THR A 47 24.99 -7.98 25.18
C THR A 47 25.02 -7.63 23.70
N LYS A 48 25.60 -6.49 23.28
CA LYS A 48 25.65 -6.04 21.88
C LYS A 48 26.22 -7.07 20.90
N LYS A 49 27.17 -7.92 21.34
CA LYS A 49 27.77 -8.96 20.49
C LYS A 49 26.74 -10.02 20.06
N TYR A 50 25.75 -10.29 20.90
CA TYR A 50 24.80 -11.39 20.73
C TYR A 50 23.38 -10.92 20.44
N PHE A 51 23.02 -9.71 20.87
CA PHE A 51 21.67 -9.16 20.75
C PHE A 51 21.57 -8.26 19.52
N LYS A 52 20.71 -8.61 18.57
CA LYS A 52 20.42 -7.73 17.43
C LYS A 52 19.65 -6.50 17.92
N ARG A 53 20.02 -5.32 17.44
CA ARG A 53 19.45 -4.02 17.89
C ARG A 53 17.94 -3.88 17.58
N PHE A 54 17.46 -4.51 16.51
CA PHE A 54 16.07 -4.41 16.05
C PHE A 54 15.18 -5.60 16.44
N SER A 55 15.72 -6.59 17.16
CA SER A 55 14.94 -7.72 17.67
C SER A 55 14.51 -7.47 19.12
N THR A 56 13.43 -8.15 19.53
CA THR A 56 12.99 -8.15 20.93
C THR A 56 13.94 -8.98 21.79
N ALA A 57 14.05 -8.68 23.09
CA ALA A 57 14.88 -9.47 24.01
C ALA A 57 14.53 -10.97 23.95
N SER A 58 13.23 -11.30 23.89
CA SER A 58 12.75 -12.69 23.75
C SER A 58 13.29 -13.36 22.48
N SER A 59 13.31 -12.66 21.34
CA SER A 59 13.88 -13.19 20.10
C SER A 59 15.40 -13.40 20.18
N ASN A 60 16.12 -12.49 20.86
CA ASN A 60 17.57 -12.64 21.04
C ASN A 60 17.89 -13.83 21.95
N PHE A 61 17.20 -13.97 23.09
CA PHE A 61 17.34 -15.13 23.96
C PHE A 61 17.00 -16.43 23.22
N LYS A 62 15.89 -16.46 22.46
CA LYS A 62 15.53 -17.61 21.62
C LYS A 62 16.62 -17.97 20.61
N SER A 63 17.25 -16.97 19.96
CA SER A 63 18.36 -17.24 19.03
C SER A 63 19.62 -17.78 19.70
N LEU A 64 19.79 -17.52 21.00
CA LEU A 64 20.88 -18.05 21.82
C LEU A 64 20.51 -19.39 22.48
N GLY A 65 19.31 -19.92 22.24
CA GLY A 65 18.81 -21.12 22.94
C GLY A 65 18.51 -20.89 24.43
N LEU A 66 18.40 -19.63 24.87
CA LEU A 66 18.14 -19.25 26.26
C LEU A 66 16.66 -18.90 26.46
N ALA A 67 16.14 -19.15 27.66
CA ALA A 67 14.84 -18.64 28.10
C ALA A 67 14.98 -17.21 28.64
N LYS A 68 13.98 -16.34 28.40
CA LYS A 68 13.97 -14.96 28.94
C LYS A 68 13.82 -14.97 30.46
N ASP A 69 12.92 -15.81 30.98
CA ASP A 69 12.69 -15.99 32.42
C ASP A 69 12.91 -17.46 32.75
N PRO A 70 13.91 -17.82 33.58
CA PRO A 70 14.22 -19.22 33.89
C PRO A 70 13.14 -19.89 34.76
N SER A 71 12.34 -19.09 35.48
CA SER A 71 11.21 -19.58 36.27
C SER A 71 10.00 -19.96 35.41
N ILE A 72 9.93 -19.46 34.17
CA ILE A 72 8.84 -19.76 33.25
C ILE A 72 9.31 -20.92 32.39
N THR A 73 8.77 -22.12 32.65
CA THR A 73 8.92 -23.21 31.69
C THR A 73 8.42 -22.73 30.33
N PRO A 74 9.20 -22.86 29.24
CA PRO A 74 8.75 -22.43 27.93
C PRO A 74 7.44 -23.17 27.67
N LYS A 75 6.34 -22.42 27.56
CA LYS A 75 5.08 -23.01 27.11
C LYS A 75 5.43 -23.74 25.84
N LYS A 76 5.26 -25.07 25.82
CA LYS A 76 5.40 -25.85 24.61
C LYS A 76 4.43 -25.18 23.64
N ILE A 77 4.97 -24.41 22.69
CA ILE A 77 4.18 -23.90 21.58
C ILE A 77 3.91 -25.19 20.83
N VAL A 78 2.79 -25.83 21.17
CA VAL A 78 2.19 -26.79 20.29
C VAL A 78 1.94 -25.95 19.06
N ASP A 79 2.62 -26.29 17.97
CA ASP A 79 2.27 -25.77 16.67
C ASP A 79 0.84 -26.26 16.43
N GLU A 80 -0.14 -25.46 16.88
CA GLU A 80 -1.50 -25.63 16.44
C GLU A 80 -1.42 -25.56 14.91
N PRO A 81 -1.85 -26.62 14.20
CA PRO A 81 -1.80 -26.60 12.75
C PRO A 81 -2.47 -25.31 12.32
N SER A 82 -1.75 -24.48 11.56
CA SER A 82 -2.31 -23.22 11.08
C SER A 82 -3.63 -23.56 10.41
N GLN A 83 -4.75 -23.18 11.02
CA GLN A 83 -6.04 -23.41 10.41
C GLN A 83 -5.93 -22.80 9.01
N PRO A 84 -6.29 -23.52 7.93
CA PRO A 84 -6.32 -22.92 6.63
C PRO A 84 -7.22 -21.70 6.77
N THR A 85 -6.65 -20.50 6.54
CA THR A 85 -7.44 -19.29 6.41
C THR A 85 -8.36 -19.55 5.24
N ARG A 86 -9.60 -20.01 5.52
CA ARG A 86 -10.66 -20.01 4.53
C ARG A 86 -10.78 -18.56 4.11
N ARG A 87 -10.37 -18.24 2.89
CA ARG A 87 -10.71 -16.95 2.29
C ARG A 87 -12.22 -16.88 2.33
N LEU A 88 -12.76 -15.97 3.12
CA LEU A 88 -14.20 -15.74 3.15
C LEU A 88 -14.58 -15.14 1.80
N GLU A 89 -15.79 -15.43 1.33
CA GLU A 89 -16.35 -14.81 0.12
C GLU A 89 -16.24 -13.27 0.20
N GLU A 90 -16.44 -12.70 1.40
CA GLU A 90 -16.25 -11.28 1.72
C GLU A 90 -14.83 -10.74 1.40
N GLU A 91 -13.77 -11.55 1.55
CA GLU A 91 -12.41 -11.12 1.23
C GLU A 91 -12.22 -10.98 -0.29
N ASN A 92 -12.82 -11.88 -1.07
CA ASN A 92 -12.79 -11.84 -2.53
C ASN A 92 -13.59 -10.60 -3.03
N GLU A 93 -14.78 -10.37 -2.50
CA GLU A 93 -15.60 -9.18 -2.81
C GLU A 93 -14.85 -7.87 -2.50
N LEU A 94 -14.16 -7.81 -1.36
CA LEU A 94 -13.34 -6.66 -0.99
C LEU A 94 -12.15 -6.44 -1.93
N GLU A 95 -11.54 -7.52 -2.42
CA GLU A 95 -10.46 -7.46 -3.41
C GLU A 95 -10.97 -6.96 -4.76
N GLU A 96 -12.13 -7.44 -5.22
CA GLU A 96 -12.79 -6.98 -6.45
C GLU A 96 -13.14 -5.50 -6.38
N LEU A 97 -13.76 -5.05 -5.28
CA LEU A 97 -14.06 -3.62 -5.06
C LEU A 97 -12.79 -2.76 -5.07
N ARG A 98 -11.68 -3.27 -4.52
CA ARG A 98 -10.38 -2.57 -4.57
C ARG A 98 -9.83 -2.50 -5.98
N GLN A 99 -9.98 -3.55 -6.78
CA GLN A 99 -9.54 -3.58 -8.17
C GLN A 99 -10.36 -2.61 -9.02
N GLN A 100 -11.69 -2.60 -8.86
CA GLN A 100 -12.58 -1.64 -9.52
C GLN A 100 -12.20 -0.19 -9.19
N ARG A 101 -11.99 0.12 -7.90
CA ARG A 101 -11.54 1.46 -7.47
C ARG A 101 -10.17 1.83 -8.05
N LYS A 102 -9.23 0.88 -8.13
CA LYS A 102 -7.92 1.13 -8.72
C LYS A 102 -7.99 1.42 -10.22
N GLY A 103 -8.92 0.79 -10.93
CA GLY A 103 -9.15 0.99 -12.37
C GLY A 103 -9.70 2.37 -12.69
N THR A 104 -10.60 2.90 -11.85
CA THR A 104 -11.26 4.20 -12.06
C THR A 104 -10.58 5.38 -11.35
N LEU A 105 -9.61 5.13 -10.48
CA LEU A 105 -8.95 6.19 -9.71
C LEU A 105 -8.18 7.14 -10.64
N GLN A 106 -8.72 8.34 -10.79
CA GLN A 106 -8.02 9.49 -11.33
C GLN A 106 -6.96 9.96 -10.32
N VAL A 107 -5.69 9.99 -10.72
CA VAL A 107 -4.60 10.38 -9.81
C VAL A 107 -4.50 11.91 -9.71
N ARG A 108 -4.73 12.61 -10.81
CA ARG A 108 -4.63 14.07 -10.92
C ARG A 108 -5.57 14.58 -12.01
N ARG A 109 -6.22 15.73 -11.77
CA ARG A 109 -6.96 16.48 -12.80
C ARG A 109 -6.00 16.93 -13.91
N ILE A 110 -6.44 16.81 -15.15
CA ILE A 110 -5.67 17.14 -16.35
C ILE A 110 -6.16 18.49 -16.86
N SER A 111 -5.24 19.36 -17.27
CA SER A 111 -5.62 20.62 -17.94
C SER A 111 -5.99 20.35 -19.40
N GLU A 112 -6.79 21.23 -19.99
CA GLU A 112 -7.19 21.10 -21.40
C GLU A 112 -5.98 21.11 -22.35
N GLU A 113 -4.96 21.94 -22.05
CA GLU A 113 -3.70 21.96 -22.80
C GLU A 113 -2.94 20.62 -22.71
N GLU A 114 -2.84 20.04 -21.51
CA GLU A 114 -2.23 18.72 -21.30
C GLU A 114 -3.02 17.64 -22.07
N ALA A 115 -4.36 17.70 -22.08
CA ALA A 115 -5.21 16.77 -22.81
C ALA A 115 -4.99 16.85 -24.34
N VAL A 116 -4.95 18.07 -24.90
CA VAL A 116 -4.72 18.29 -26.34
C VAL A 116 -3.33 17.82 -26.76
N THR A 117 -2.30 18.11 -25.95
CA THR A 117 -0.93 17.65 -26.25
C THR A 117 -0.83 16.13 -26.22
N MET A 118 -1.43 15.46 -25.23
CA MET A 118 -1.43 13.99 -25.16
C MET A 118 -2.21 13.35 -26.32
N ALA A 119 -3.39 13.88 -26.65
CA ALA A 119 -4.20 13.39 -27.77
C ALA A 119 -3.43 13.46 -29.11
N ASN A 120 -2.73 14.58 -29.36
CA ASN A 120 -1.92 14.75 -30.57
C ASN A 120 -0.73 13.78 -30.63
N LEU A 121 -0.06 13.55 -29.49
CA LEU A 121 1.05 12.59 -29.41
C LEU A 121 0.58 11.16 -29.65
N ILE A 122 -0.52 10.76 -29.02
CA ILE A 122 -1.15 9.43 -29.19
C ILE A 122 -1.54 9.21 -30.65
N ARG A 123 -2.20 10.19 -31.27
CA ARG A 123 -2.63 10.10 -32.67
C ARG A 123 -1.46 9.88 -33.64
N LYS A 124 -0.31 10.50 -33.39
CA LYS A 124 0.85 10.43 -34.30
C LYS A 124 1.75 9.22 -34.04
N HIS A 125 2.07 8.94 -32.77
CA HIS A 125 3.11 7.97 -32.39
C HIS A 125 2.57 6.71 -31.73
N GLN A 126 1.26 6.63 -31.47
CA GLN A 126 0.60 5.49 -30.83
C GLN A 126 1.29 5.11 -29.52
N THR A 127 1.84 3.90 -29.40
CA THR A 127 2.48 3.41 -28.16
C THR A 127 3.98 3.70 -28.06
N ASP A 128 4.61 4.34 -29.06
CA ASP A 128 6.05 4.64 -29.03
C ASP A 128 6.37 5.93 -28.26
N PHE A 129 6.60 5.79 -26.95
CA PHE A 129 6.98 6.91 -26.10
C PHE A 129 8.36 7.50 -26.42
N LYS A 130 9.24 6.74 -27.08
CA LYS A 130 10.55 7.25 -27.50
C LYS A 130 10.38 8.21 -28.66
N ALA A 131 9.61 7.83 -29.69
CA ALA A 131 9.27 8.71 -30.81
C ALA A 131 8.52 9.97 -30.34
N MET A 132 7.56 9.83 -29.41
CA MET A 132 6.89 10.99 -28.78
C MET A 132 7.87 11.95 -28.10
N SER A 133 8.87 11.43 -27.39
CA SER A 133 9.85 12.26 -26.69
C SER A 133 10.74 13.06 -27.65
N LEU A 134 11.01 12.52 -28.84
CA LEU A 134 11.85 13.13 -29.86
C LEU A 134 11.10 14.20 -30.68
N ASP A 135 9.76 14.14 -30.71
CA ASP A 135 8.93 15.10 -31.42
C ASP A 135 8.80 16.43 -30.66
N ARG A 136 9.78 17.31 -30.86
CA ARG A 136 9.84 18.64 -30.22
C ARG A 136 8.64 19.54 -30.54
N LYS A 137 7.91 19.28 -31.63
CA LYS A 137 6.77 20.10 -32.03
C LYS A 137 5.51 19.73 -31.24
N LEU A 138 5.27 18.42 -31.06
CA LEU A 138 4.10 17.93 -30.32
C LEU A 138 4.34 17.78 -28.82
N ASN A 139 5.60 17.69 -28.38
CA ASN A 139 6.00 17.63 -26.97
C ASN A 139 6.64 18.96 -26.53
N PRO A 140 5.86 20.04 -26.33
CA PRO A 140 6.38 21.35 -25.96
C PRO A 140 7.06 21.34 -24.58
N TYR A 141 6.63 20.43 -23.70
CA TYR A 141 7.17 20.29 -22.35
C TYR A 141 8.45 19.45 -22.27
N GLN A 142 8.95 18.95 -23.41
CA GLN A 142 10.19 18.17 -23.51
C GLN A 142 10.24 16.98 -22.54
N LEU A 143 9.11 16.29 -22.41
CA LEU A 143 8.95 15.22 -21.44
C LEU A 143 9.73 13.97 -21.84
N ASN A 144 10.35 13.34 -20.86
CA ASN A 144 11.03 12.07 -21.02
C ASN A 144 10.02 10.92 -21.26
N PRO A 145 10.40 9.80 -21.90
CA PRO A 145 9.48 8.67 -22.18
C PRO A 145 8.73 8.16 -20.95
N ARG A 146 9.39 8.15 -19.78
CA ARG A 146 8.76 7.75 -18.51
C ARG A 146 7.71 8.77 -18.03
N GLN A 147 7.93 10.05 -18.26
CA GLN A 147 6.98 11.11 -17.90
C GLN A 147 5.79 11.09 -18.85
N LEU A 148 6.05 10.97 -20.16
CA LEU A 148 5.02 10.81 -21.19
C LEU A 148 4.11 9.61 -20.90
N GLN A 149 4.68 8.44 -20.60
CA GLN A 149 3.87 7.28 -20.25
C GLN A 149 2.94 7.56 -19.06
N ARG A 150 3.45 8.20 -18.01
CA ARG A 150 2.63 8.53 -16.83
C ARG A 150 1.51 9.50 -17.17
N GLN A 151 1.79 10.50 -18.01
CA GLN A 151 0.80 11.49 -18.42
C GLN A 151 -0.25 10.90 -19.36
N VAL A 152 0.16 10.13 -20.36
CA VAL A 152 -0.73 9.41 -21.29
C VAL A 152 -1.65 8.45 -20.53
N VAL A 153 -1.11 7.64 -19.60
CA VAL A 153 -1.95 6.73 -18.80
C VAL A 153 -2.92 7.51 -17.90
N ASN A 154 -2.50 8.65 -17.34
CA ASN A 154 -3.41 9.49 -16.57
C ASN A 154 -4.51 10.10 -17.47
N TYR A 155 -4.14 10.53 -18.69
CA TYR A 155 -5.06 11.04 -19.72
C TYR A 155 -6.11 10.01 -20.11
N LEU A 156 -5.72 8.78 -20.44
CA LEU A 156 -6.68 7.72 -20.80
C LEU A 156 -7.61 7.36 -19.62
N ARG A 157 -7.12 7.40 -18.38
CA ARG A 157 -7.98 7.20 -17.20
C ARG A 157 -8.96 8.35 -16.99
N TRP A 158 -8.54 9.58 -17.28
CA TRP A 158 -9.41 10.74 -17.23
C TRP A 158 -10.47 10.66 -18.33
N GLU A 159 -10.08 10.33 -19.57
CA GLU A 159 -10.98 10.16 -20.70
C GLU A 159 -12.01 9.06 -20.45
N LYS A 160 -11.58 7.88 -19.98
CA LYS A 160 -12.48 6.78 -19.59
C LYS A 160 -13.50 7.17 -18.52
N ALA A 161 -13.13 8.08 -17.63
CA ALA A 161 -14.00 8.55 -16.55
C ALA A 161 -14.88 9.73 -16.96
N ALA A 162 -14.44 10.56 -17.90
CA ALA A 162 -15.19 11.70 -18.42
C ALA A 162 -16.19 11.27 -19.52
N PHE A 163 -15.78 10.35 -20.39
CA PHE A 163 -16.52 9.88 -21.55
C PHE A 163 -16.50 8.34 -21.65
N PRO A 164 -17.18 7.63 -20.72
CA PRO A 164 -17.11 6.17 -20.66
C PRO A 164 -17.62 5.48 -21.93
N GLU A 165 -18.67 6.01 -22.57
CA GLU A 165 -19.27 5.45 -23.78
C GLU A 165 -18.33 5.58 -24.99
N ALA A 166 -17.85 6.80 -25.26
CA ALA A 166 -16.91 7.05 -26.36
C ALA A 166 -15.58 6.30 -26.17
N PHE A 167 -15.12 6.18 -24.92
CA PHE A 167 -13.92 5.39 -24.62
C PHE A 167 -14.14 3.90 -24.87
N ALA A 168 -15.32 3.35 -24.53
CA ALA A 168 -15.64 1.96 -24.78
C ALA A 168 -15.69 1.64 -26.28
N GLU A 169 -16.21 2.56 -27.11
CA GLU A 169 -16.18 2.43 -28.57
C GLU A 169 -14.74 2.47 -29.11
N ALA A 170 -13.91 3.38 -28.61
CA ALA A 170 -12.51 3.49 -29.01
C ALA A 170 -11.68 2.25 -28.60
N GLU A 171 -11.96 1.69 -27.42
CA GLU A 171 -11.36 0.45 -26.92
C GLU A 171 -11.82 -0.76 -27.75
N ALA A 172 -13.11 -0.81 -28.13
CA ALA A 172 -13.65 -1.85 -29.03
C ALA A 172 -13.05 -1.79 -30.45
N ASN A 173 -12.78 -0.59 -30.97
CA ASN A 173 -12.10 -0.40 -32.25
C ASN A 173 -10.59 -0.72 -32.17
N GLY A 174 -10.04 -0.96 -30.98
CA GLY A 174 -8.61 -1.22 -30.77
C GLY A 174 -7.73 0.03 -30.93
N TRP A 175 -8.30 1.24 -30.84
CA TRP A 175 -7.54 2.48 -30.98
C TRP A 175 -6.81 2.88 -29.70
N LEU A 176 -7.39 2.57 -28.55
CA LEU A 176 -6.87 2.93 -27.23
C LEU A 176 -6.93 1.72 -26.31
N SER A 177 -5.82 1.39 -25.64
CA SER A 177 -5.77 0.36 -24.59
C SER A 177 -4.91 0.83 -23.42
N ILE A 178 -5.54 1.04 -22.26
CA ILE A 178 -4.84 1.52 -21.05
C ILE A 178 -3.68 0.58 -20.68
N GLU A 179 -3.86 -0.73 -20.86
CA GLU A 179 -2.87 -1.74 -20.52
C GLU A 179 -1.64 -1.66 -21.43
N GLU A 180 -1.85 -1.45 -22.73
CA GLU A 180 -0.77 -1.27 -23.69
C GLU A 180 0.06 -0.02 -23.36
N TYR A 181 -0.60 1.12 -23.13
CA TYR A 181 0.10 2.34 -22.74
C TYR A 181 0.78 2.23 -21.37
N ALA A 182 0.25 1.41 -20.45
CA ALA A 182 0.86 1.18 -19.14
C ALA A 182 2.10 0.26 -19.17
N ASN A 183 2.33 -0.47 -20.27
CA ASN A 183 3.43 -1.41 -20.36
C ASN A 183 4.80 -0.69 -20.37
N PRO A 184 5.70 -0.96 -19.40
CA PRO A 184 7.01 -0.29 -19.34
C PRO A 184 7.92 -0.60 -20.53
N LYS A 185 7.68 -1.69 -21.28
CA LYS A 185 8.46 -2.05 -22.47
C LYS A 185 8.35 -1.01 -23.59
N ASN A 186 7.19 -0.37 -23.71
CA ASN A 186 6.91 0.64 -24.73
C ASN A 186 7.75 1.93 -24.54
N ARG A 187 8.43 2.09 -23.39
CA ARG A 187 9.38 3.20 -23.17
C ARG A 187 10.64 3.09 -24.02
N HIS A 188 11.00 1.88 -24.41
CA HIS A 188 12.32 1.56 -24.94
C HIS A 188 12.26 0.93 -26.33
N ARG A 189 11.08 0.87 -26.97
CA ARG A 189 10.92 0.15 -28.23
C ARG A 189 12.02 0.61 -29.21
N LYS A 190 12.97 -0.30 -29.42
CA LYS A 190 13.92 -0.32 -30.51
C LYS A 190 13.28 -1.31 -31.47
N GLU A 191 12.96 -0.87 -32.68
CA GLU A 191 12.94 -1.81 -33.80
C GLU A 191 14.31 -2.49 -33.91
#